data_AF-A0A7C4HFF0-F1
#
_entry.id   AF-A0A7C4HFF0-F1
#
_cell.length_a   1.000
_cell.length_b   1.000
_cell.length_c   1.000
_cell.angle_alpha   90.00
_cell.angle_beta   90.00
_cell.angle_gamma   90.00
#
_symmetry.space_group_name_H-M   'P 1'
#
loop_
_entity.id
_entity.type
_entity.pdbx_description
1 polymer ?
#
loop_
_entity_poly.entity_id
_entity_poly.type
_entity_poly.pdbx_seq_one_letter_code
_entity_poly.pdbx_strand_id
1 'polypeptide(L)'
;MSYAALLYDRLTIDEAELMLTADRRGLLLKKLFTKEPSTLSSTDLAEVHVVVNRCESKSRALEAARRIANLNRIVINSYRVEELCSNKIKTIELLEKYGIKVPKGLFKPFPKNLHELEDWIICVVEEAEARLEYPIVFKPTHGSWGKGIIKIDCRERLIEVLRENSKPNEINPEGIFLQEYVEKPGFDLRIVAFKEKHGMGILCCIARVSRKPEEFRTNTHLGGLPVGVELKDYPEHVDEALKAAEIIMQEEKYGIIALDAMPQIENIDYNIVYKLTNECAKMYDEIRKFVDENKFRRYIEWKNEMELMFQKLKMHESYIALRNVISNLLENSKLRVHEANSRFDYAMNTRNATGINPAEKYVDLCFEALEES
;
A
#
# COMPACT_ATOMS: atom_id res chain seq x y z
N MET A 1 -29.08 10.22 -16.52
CA MET A 1 -28.56 10.22 -15.14
C MET A 1 -27.07 9.92 -15.24
N SER A 2 -26.23 10.68 -14.55
CA SER A 2 -24.77 10.50 -14.61
C SER A 2 -24.36 9.29 -13.75
N TYR A 3 -23.51 8.43 -14.29
CA TYR A 3 -23.01 7.23 -13.62
C TYR A 3 -21.59 7.45 -13.10
N ALA A 4 -21.30 6.82 -11.96
CA ALA A 4 -19.94 6.43 -11.61
C ALA A 4 -19.64 5.05 -12.23
N ALA A 5 -18.37 4.72 -12.41
CA ALA A 5 -17.97 3.36 -12.77
C ALA A 5 -16.90 2.81 -11.84
N LEU A 6 -16.95 1.51 -11.58
CA LEU A 6 -15.89 0.74 -10.94
C LEU A 6 -15.15 -0.04 -12.02
N LEU A 7 -13.90 0.36 -12.27
CA LEU A 7 -13.01 -0.34 -13.19
C LEU A 7 -12.14 -1.36 -12.44
N TYR A 8 -12.13 -2.59 -12.91
CA TYR A 8 -11.32 -3.66 -12.33
C TYR A 8 -10.90 -4.71 -13.38
N ASP A 9 -9.79 -5.37 -13.13
CA ASP A 9 -9.25 -6.48 -13.95
C ASP A 9 -9.36 -7.84 -13.22
N ARG A 10 -9.73 -7.80 -11.95
CA ARG A 10 -10.03 -8.93 -11.08
C ARG A 10 -11.03 -8.48 -10.02
N LEU A 11 -12.11 -9.22 -9.85
CA LEU A 11 -13.08 -8.97 -8.78
C LEU A 11 -12.56 -9.59 -7.49
N THR A 12 -12.27 -8.76 -6.48
CA THR A 12 -11.96 -9.21 -5.12
C THR A 12 -13.06 -8.76 -4.14
N ILE A 13 -12.89 -9.12 -2.87
CA ILE A 13 -13.82 -8.70 -1.81
C ILE A 13 -13.81 -7.19 -1.58
N ASP A 14 -12.71 -6.49 -1.91
CA ASP A 14 -12.65 -5.02 -1.86
C ASP A 14 -13.60 -4.41 -2.90
N GLU A 15 -13.48 -4.84 -4.15
CA GLU A 15 -14.35 -4.38 -5.23
C GLU A 15 -15.82 -4.78 -4.97
N ALA A 16 -16.06 -5.94 -4.38
CA ALA A 16 -17.41 -6.35 -3.95
C ALA A 16 -17.97 -5.45 -2.83
N GLU A 17 -17.15 -5.08 -1.84
CA GLU A 17 -17.55 -4.16 -0.77
C GLU A 17 -17.90 -2.78 -1.31
N LEU A 18 -17.15 -2.27 -2.29
CA LEU A 18 -17.48 -1.01 -2.96
C LEU A 18 -18.81 -1.09 -3.73
N MET A 19 -19.06 -2.19 -4.43
CA MET A 19 -20.35 -2.40 -5.12
C MET A 19 -21.53 -2.43 -4.13
N LEU A 20 -21.38 -3.12 -3.00
CA LEU A 20 -22.41 -3.19 -1.96
C LEU A 20 -22.64 -1.82 -1.30
N THR A 21 -21.56 -1.08 -1.06
CA THR A 21 -21.62 0.24 -0.44
C THR A 21 -22.30 1.25 -1.37
N ALA A 22 -21.98 1.21 -2.66
CA ALA A 22 -22.62 2.05 -3.67
C ALA A 22 -24.12 1.77 -3.79
N ASP A 23 -24.51 0.49 -3.85
CA ASP A 23 -25.93 0.08 -3.89
C ASP A 23 -26.70 0.59 -2.66
N ARG A 24 -26.15 0.36 -1.46
CA ARG A 24 -26.73 0.85 -0.19
C ARG A 24 -26.86 2.37 -0.13
N ARG A 25 -25.93 3.10 -0.74
CA ARG A 25 -25.89 4.58 -0.77
C ARG A 25 -26.65 5.17 -1.97
N GLY A 26 -27.20 4.35 -2.86
CA GLY A 26 -27.92 4.82 -4.05
C GLY A 26 -27.03 5.39 -5.17
N LEU A 27 -25.73 5.11 -5.15
CA LEU A 27 -24.82 5.50 -6.23
C LEU A 27 -25.01 4.57 -7.43
N LEU A 28 -25.35 5.14 -8.60
CA LEU A 28 -25.43 4.41 -9.86
C LEU A 28 -24.01 4.03 -10.35
N LEU A 29 -23.53 2.87 -9.92
CA LEU A 29 -22.18 2.38 -10.18
C LEU A 29 -22.15 1.33 -11.31
N LYS A 30 -21.69 1.73 -12.50
CA LYS A 30 -21.46 0.83 -13.63
C LYS A 30 -20.24 -0.06 -13.37
N LYS A 31 -20.35 -1.36 -13.61
CA LYS A 31 -19.23 -2.31 -13.51
C LYS A 31 -18.47 -2.35 -14.83
N LEU A 32 -17.18 -2.04 -14.80
CA LEU A 32 -16.30 -2.09 -15.98
C LEU A 32 -15.18 -3.09 -15.74
N PHE A 33 -15.33 -4.29 -16.29
CA PHE A 33 -14.27 -5.30 -16.25
C PHE A 33 -13.45 -5.24 -17.54
N THR A 34 -12.12 -5.10 -17.43
CA THR A 34 -11.23 -5.20 -18.59
C THR A 34 -9.82 -5.64 -18.19
N LYS A 35 -9.17 -6.41 -19.06
CA LYS A 35 -7.73 -6.70 -19.00
C LYS A 35 -6.93 -5.91 -20.05
N GLU A 36 -7.61 -5.12 -20.88
CA GLU A 36 -7.02 -4.32 -21.95
C GLU A 36 -7.56 -2.88 -21.86
N PRO A 37 -7.15 -2.07 -20.86
CA PRO A 37 -7.73 -0.75 -20.66
C PRO A 37 -7.54 0.20 -21.84
N SER A 38 -6.51 -0.02 -22.67
CA SER A 38 -6.24 0.76 -23.88
C SER A 38 -7.38 0.74 -24.92
N THR A 39 -8.21 -0.30 -24.91
CA THR A 39 -9.33 -0.47 -25.86
C THR A 39 -10.60 0.25 -25.43
N LEU A 40 -10.68 0.73 -24.19
CA LEU A 40 -11.84 1.46 -23.68
C LEU A 40 -12.19 2.63 -24.60
N SER A 41 -13.46 2.79 -24.94
CA SER A 41 -13.96 3.81 -25.84
C SER A 41 -14.91 4.78 -25.13
N SER A 42 -15.27 5.87 -25.81
CA SER A 42 -16.32 6.78 -25.34
C SER A 42 -17.67 6.08 -25.18
N THR A 43 -17.93 5.03 -25.95
CA THR A 43 -19.16 4.23 -25.87
C THR A 43 -19.19 3.39 -24.59
N ASP A 44 -18.06 2.82 -24.18
CA ASP A 44 -17.96 2.07 -22.93
C ASP A 44 -18.19 2.96 -21.71
N LEU A 45 -17.82 4.24 -21.81
CA LEU A 45 -18.00 5.27 -20.79
C LEU A 45 -19.19 6.19 -21.08
N ALA A 46 -20.15 5.77 -21.91
CA ALA A 46 -21.38 6.52 -22.13
C ALA A 46 -22.08 6.76 -20.79
N GLU A 47 -22.46 8.01 -20.54
CA GLU A 47 -23.09 8.49 -19.29
C GLU A 47 -22.25 8.33 -18.02
N VAL A 48 -21.04 7.79 -18.10
CA VAL A 48 -20.09 7.71 -16.99
C VAL A 48 -19.29 8.99 -16.93
N HIS A 49 -19.19 9.62 -15.77
CA HIS A 49 -18.43 10.86 -15.55
C HIS A 49 -17.18 10.65 -14.67
N VAL A 50 -17.30 9.77 -13.68
CA VAL A 50 -16.22 9.42 -12.74
C VAL A 50 -15.98 7.91 -12.76
N VAL A 51 -14.71 7.51 -12.73
CA VAL A 51 -14.29 6.11 -12.71
C VAL A 51 -13.38 5.86 -11.51
N VAL A 52 -13.76 4.93 -10.64
CA VAL A 52 -12.92 4.40 -9.58
C VAL A 52 -12.07 3.26 -10.15
N ASN A 53 -10.77 3.48 -10.24
CA ASN A 53 -9.77 2.54 -10.74
C ASN A 53 -9.32 1.59 -9.63
N ARG A 54 -9.63 0.30 -9.78
CA ARG A 54 -9.28 -0.77 -8.83
C ARG A 54 -8.57 -1.94 -9.50
N CYS A 55 -7.94 -1.70 -10.65
CA CYS A 55 -7.12 -2.71 -11.31
C CYS A 55 -6.01 -3.24 -10.37
N GLU A 56 -5.89 -4.55 -10.28
CA GLU A 56 -4.86 -5.26 -9.52
C GLU A 56 -3.47 -5.10 -10.15
N SER A 57 -3.39 -5.19 -11.47
CA SER A 57 -2.14 -4.97 -12.18
C SER A 57 -1.80 -3.49 -12.21
N LYS A 58 -0.62 -3.13 -11.70
CA LYS A 58 -0.10 -1.75 -11.72
C LYS A 58 -0.01 -1.19 -13.14
N SER A 59 0.41 -1.98 -14.13
CA SER A 59 0.48 -1.52 -15.53
C SER A 59 -0.90 -1.28 -16.13
N ARG A 60 -1.89 -2.13 -15.82
CA ARG A 60 -3.28 -1.91 -16.25
C ARG A 60 -3.93 -0.74 -15.52
N ALA A 61 -3.65 -0.54 -14.23
CA ALA A 61 -4.12 0.62 -13.48
C ALA A 61 -3.59 1.92 -14.10
N LEU A 62 -2.30 1.96 -14.43
CA LEU A 62 -1.67 3.11 -15.06
C LEU A 62 -2.27 3.40 -16.45
N GLU A 63 -2.38 2.39 -17.31
CA GLU A 63 -2.95 2.53 -18.65
C GLU A 63 -4.44 2.92 -18.60
N ALA A 64 -5.19 2.36 -17.66
CA ALA A 64 -6.58 2.73 -17.42
C ALA A 64 -6.72 4.21 -17.07
N ALA A 65 -5.94 4.69 -16.10
CA ALA A 65 -5.97 6.08 -15.68
C ALA A 65 -5.63 7.02 -16.85
N ARG A 66 -4.61 6.68 -17.65
CA ARG A 66 -4.26 7.41 -18.88
C ARG A 66 -5.42 7.43 -19.87
N ARG A 67 -6.02 6.27 -20.15
CA ARG A 67 -7.06 6.12 -21.17
C ARG A 67 -8.35 6.85 -20.77
N ILE A 68 -8.77 6.74 -19.52
CA ILE A 68 -9.98 7.40 -19.00
C ILE A 68 -9.80 8.92 -19.02
N ALA A 69 -8.64 9.43 -18.62
CA ALA A 69 -8.34 10.86 -18.70
C ALA A 69 -8.41 11.37 -20.16
N ASN A 70 -7.86 10.62 -21.14
CA ASN A 70 -7.95 10.96 -22.56
C ASN A 70 -9.38 10.94 -23.12
N LEU A 71 -10.31 10.24 -22.46
CA LEU A 71 -11.73 10.25 -22.79
C LEU A 71 -12.49 11.37 -22.05
N ASN A 72 -11.77 12.32 -21.43
CA ASN A 72 -12.31 13.45 -20.68
C ASN A 72 -13.27 13.00 -19.57
N ARG A 73 -12.83 12.03 -18.77
CA ARG A 73 -13.52 11.51 -17.59
C ARG A 73 -12.63 11.61 -16.37
N ILE A 74 -13.24 11.82 -15.21
CA ILE A 74 -12.53 11.84 -13.93
C ILE A 74 -12.16 10.39 -13.60
N VAL A 75 -10.92 10.16 -13.17
CA VAL A 75 -10.45 8.84 -12.73
C VAL A 75 -9.79 8.93 -11.36
N ILE A 76 -10.21 8.07 -10.45
CA ILE A 76 -9.73 7.98 -9.07
C ILE A 76 -9.00 6.64 -8.93
N ASN A 77 -7.67 6.57 -8.88
CA ASN A 77 -6.72 7.68 -8.90
C ASN A 77 -6.29 8.08 -10.32
N SER A 78 -5.73 9.29 -10.44
CA SER A 78 -5.21 9.85 -11.69
C SER A 78 -3.99 9.10 -12.22
N TYR A 79 -3.63 9.34 -13.48
CA TYR A 79 -2.40 8.79 -14.07
C TYR A 79 -1.16 9.13 -13.25
N ARG A 80 -1.05 10.38 -12.79
CA ARG A 80 0.09 10.86 -12.00
C ARG A 80 0.20 10.11 -10.68
N VAL A 81 -0.91 9.91 -9.97
CA VAL A 81 -0.91 9.18 -8.70
C VAL A 81 -0.63 7.70 -8.92
N GLU A 82 -1.19 7.07 -9.96
CA GLU A 82 -0.88 5.68 -10.32
C GLU A 82 0.61 5.52 -10.67
N GLU A 83 1.20 6.47 -11.41
CA GLU A 83 2.62 6.44 -11.77
C GLU A 83 3.50 6.44 -10.53
N LEU A 84 3.26 7.37 -9.60
CA LEU A 84 3.99 7.42 -8.33
C LEU A 84 3.81 6.13 -7.53
N CYS A 85 2.56 5.70 -7.29
CA CYS A 85 2.27 4.48 -6.53
C CYS A 85 2.86 3.20 -7.16
N SER A 86 3.11 3.23 -8.48
CA SER A 86 3.70 2.10 -9.19
C SER A 86 5.22 2.00 -9.05
N ASN A 87 5.90 3.11 -8.75
CA ASN A 87 7.36 3.24 -8.77
C ASN A 87 7.90 3.78 -7.44
N LYS A 88 8.58 2.91 -6.69
CA LYS A 88 9.12 3.23 -5.36
C LYS A 88 10.18 4.34 -5.40
N ILE A 89 11.01 4.35 -6.44
CA ILE A 89 12.11 5.31 -6.58
C ILE A 89 11.53 6.71 -6.80
N LYS A 90 10.65 6.86 -7.80
CA LYS A 90 9.98 8.13 -8.09
C LYS A 90 9.25 8.69 -6.87
N THR A 91 8.59 7.82 -6.09
CA THR A 91 7.91 8.22 -4.86
C THR A 91 8.90 8.71 -3.81
N ILE A 92 9.97 7.96 -3.53
CA ILE A 92 10.97 8.31 -2.52
C ILE A 92 11.71 9.60 -2.89
N GLU A 93 12.18 9.74 -4.13
CA GLU A 93 12.88 10.93 -4.62
C GLU A 93 11.98 12.17 -4.56
N LEU A 94 10.69 12.01 -4.91
CA LEU A 94 9.73 13.11 -4.80
C LEU A 94 9.53 13.53 -3.34
N LEU A 95 9.32 12.58 -2.43
CA LEU A 95 9.14 12.88 -1.01
C LEU A 95 10.39 13.52 -0.41
N GLU A 96 11.58 13.00 -0.71
CA GLU A 96 12.88 13.55 -0.27
C GLU A 96 13.08 14.99 -0.76
N LYS A 97 12.75 15.27 -2.03
CA LYS A 97 12.83 16.63 -2.62
C LYS A 97 11.99 17.66 -1.84
N TYR A 98 10.88 17.23 -1.24
CA TYR A 98 10.01 18.07 -0.41
C TYR A 98 10.33 18.00 1.09
N GLY A 99 11.44 17.35 1.47
CA GLY A 99 11.93 17.29 2.85
C GLY A 99 11.24 16.27 3.75
N ILE A 100 10.44 15.35 3.19
CA ILE A 100 9.86 14.23 3.94
C ILE A 100 10.96 13.25 4.30
N LYS A 101 10.95 12.76 5.55
CA LYS A 101 11.95 11.79 6.01
C LYS A 101 11.63 10.41 5.45
N VAL A 102 12.32 10.04 4.38
CA VAL A 102 12.24 8.73 3.73
C VAL A 102 13.51 7.93 3.98
N PRO A 103 13.49 6.59 3.82
CA PRO A 103 14.71 5.83 3.96
C PRO A 103 15.67 6.02 2.79
N LYS A 104 16.95 6.28 3.08
CA LYS A 104 18.01 6.53 2.09
C LYS A 104 18.05 5.43 1.04
N GLY A 105 18.05 5.81 -0.23
CA GLY A 105 18.02 4.89 -1.37
C GLY A 105 19.16 5.11 -2.37
N LEU A 106 19.48 4.06 -3.10
CA LEU A 106 20.41 4.06 -4.23
C LEU A 106 19.78 3.26 -5.38
N PHE A 107 19.44 3.95 -6.46
CA PHE A 107 19.09 3.32 -7.72
C PHE A 107 20.31 3.20 -8.63
N LYS A 108 20.49 2.02 -9.24
CA LYS A 108 21.51 1.82 -10.26
C LYS A 108 20.95 1.15 -11.51
N PRO A 109 21.04 1.82 -12.68
CA PRO A 109 20.70 1.20 -13.97
C PRO A 109 21.56 -0.03 -14.22
N PHE A 110 21.02 -0.99 -14.99
CA PHE A 110 21.78 -2.18 -15.38
C PHE A 110 23.02 -1.86 -16.23
N PRO A 111 24.07 -2.71 -16.18
CA PRO A 111 25.21 -2.56 -17.07
C PRO A 111 24.77 -2.73 -18.53
N LYS A 112 25.42 -2.02 -19.45
CA LYS A 112 25.04 -2.04 -20.88
C LYS A 112 25.28 -3.40 -21.53
N ASN A 113 26.29 -4.13 -21.07
CA ASN A 113 26.65 -5.46 -21.57
C ASN A 113 27.30 -6.30 -20.44
N LEU A 114 27.47 -7.60 -20.69
CA LEU A 114 28.03 -8.54 -19.70
C LEU A 114 29.52 -8.34 -19.44
N HIS A 115 30.26 -7.71 -20.35
CA HIS A 115 31.70 -7.47 -20.18
C HIS A 115 31.99 -6.42 -19.09
N GLU A 116 31.03 -5.53 -18.84
CA GLU A 116 31.09 -4.49 -17.80
C GLU A 116 30.54 -4.97 -16.45
N LEU A 117 30.13 -6.24 -16.31
CA LEU A 117 29.40 -6.70 -15.12
C LEU A 117 30.21 -6.56 -13.83
N GLU A 118 31.48 -7.01 -13.82
CA GLU A 118 32.30 -6.97 -12.61
C GLU A 118 32.65 -5.52 -12.22
N ASP A 119 32.99 -4.66 -13.19
CA ASP A 119 33.22 -3.23 -12.95
C ASP A 119 31.96 -2.52 -12.42
N TRP A 120 30.79 -2.87 -12.98
CA TRP A 120 29.51 -2.38 -12.51
C TRP A 120 29.22 -2.82 -11.08
N ILE A 121 29.45 -4.10 -10.73
CA ILE A 121 29.29 -4.60 -9.36
C ILE A 121 30.17 -3.82 -8.39
N ILE A 122 31.45 -3.63 -8.71
CA ILE A 122 32.39 -2.89 -7.86
C ILE A 122 31.89 -1.45 -7.64
N CYS A 123 31.50 -0.76 -8.72
CA CYS A 123 30.97 0.60 -8.65
C CYS A 123 29.71 0.70 -7.79
N VAL A 124 28.77 -0.23 -7.96
CA VAL A 124 27.54 -0.28 -7.15
C VAL A 124 27.86 -0.51 -5.67
N VAL A 125 28.78 -1.41 -5.36
CA VAL A 125 29.18 -1.73 -3.98
C VAL A 125 29.84 -0.53 -3.31
N GLU A 126 30.79 0.12 -3.99
CA GLU A 126 31.48 1.31 -3.47
C GLU A 126 30.50 2.46 -3.20
N GLU A 127 29.56 2.70 -4.12
CA GLU A 127 28.56 3.76 -3.92
C GLU A 127 27.53 3.40 -2.84
N ALA A 128 27.18 2.11 -2.71
CA ALA A 128 26.30 1.64 -1.65
C ALA A 128 26.95 1.84 -0.28
N GLU A 129 28.20 1.41 -0.09
CA GLU A 129 28.94 1.56 1.17
C GLU A 129 29.27 3.03 1.50
N ALA A 130 29.36 3.90 0.50
CA ALA A 130 29.54 5.34 0.73
C ALA A 130 28.25 6.05 1.21
N ARG A 131 27.07 5.45 1.01
CA ARG A 131 25.76 6.10 1.26
C ARG A 131 24.90 5.39 2.29
N LEU A 132 25.06 4.08 2.42
CA LEU A 132 24.23 3.17 3.19
C LEU A 132 25.11 2.37 4.15
N GLU A 133 24.52 1.94 5.26
CA GLU A 133 25.16 1.06 6.24
C GLU A 133 24.52 -0.32 6.18
N TYR A 134 25.32 -1.36 6.45
CA TYR A 134 24.78 -2.70 6.60
C TYR A 134 23.99 -2.83 7.91
N PRO A 135 22.86 -3.55 7.92
CA PRO A 135 22.28 -4.24 6.77
C PRO A 135 21.62 -3.31 5.74
N ILE A 136 21.70 -3.68 4.46
CA ILE A 136 21.06 -3.01 3.33
C ILE A 136 19.88 -3.85 2.86
N VAL A 137 18.85 -3.22 2.28
CA VAL A 137 17.71 -3.90 1.69
C VAL A 137 17.71 -3.72 0.18
N PHE A 138 17.81 -4.82 -0.57
CA PHE A 138 17.49 -4.83 -1.99
C PHE A 138 15.97 -4.89 -2.16
N LYS A 139 15.42 -3.99 -2.96
CA LYS A 139 13.99 -3.92 -3.29
C LYS A 139 13.80 -3.89 -4.79
N PRO A 140 12.77 -4.55 -5.33
CA PRO A 140 12.44 -4.35 -6.71
C PRO A 140 11.86 -2.95 -6.92
N THR A 141 12.19 -2.34 -8.07
CA THR A 141 11.72 -1.01 -8.47
C THR A 141 10.20 -0.97 -8.65
N HIS A 142 9.66 -2.07 -9.19
CA HIS A 142 8.23 -2.30 -9.39
C HIS A 142 7.79 -3.54 -8.62
N GLY A 143 6.47 -3.67 -8.43
CA GLY A 143 5.87 -4.81 -7.72
C GLY A 143 5.30 -4.44 -6.35
N SER A 144 4.69 -5.43 -5.73
CA SER A 144 3.95 -5.33 -4.46
C SER A 144 4.14 -6.61 -3.65
N TRP A 145 3.58 -6.64 -2.45
CA TRP A 145 3.49 -7.81 -1.58
C TRP A 145 4.82 -8.39 -1.08
N GLY A 146 5.90 -7.61 -1.10
CA GLY A 146 7.19 -8.02 -0.54
C GLY A 146 7.95 -9.08 -1.34
N LYS A 147 7.53 -9.37 -2.58
CA LYS A 147 8.23 -10.27 -3.49
C LYS A 147 9.57 -9.66 -3.92
N GLY A 148 10.65 -10.42 -3.87
CA GLY A 148 11.98 -9.98 -4.34
C GLY A 148 12.70 -9.00 -3.40
N ILE A 149 12.24 -8.83 -2.15
CA ILE A 149 12.95 -8.04 -1.14
C ILE A 149 13.98 -8.93 -0.43
N ILE A 150 15.23 -8.50 -0.37
CA ILE A 150 16.35 -9.25 0.22
C ILE A 150 17.06 -8.35 1.25
N LYS A 151 17.25 -8.85 2.47
CA LYS A 151 18.13 -8.23 3.47
C LYS A 151 19.57 -8.70 3.22
N ILE A 152 20.50 -7.76 3.22
CA ILE A 152 21.90 -7.95 2.88
C ILE A 152 22.73 -7.48 4.07
N ASP A 153 23.35 -8.42 4.79
CA ASP A 153 24.03 -8.10 6.05
C ASP A 153 25.53 -7.78 5.89
N CYS A 154 26.12 -8.05 4.72
CA CYS A 154 27.54 -7.79 4.45
C CYS A 154 27.84 -7.59 2.96
N ARG A 155 29.07 -7.16 2.67
CA ARG A 155 29.59 -6.92 1.32
C ARG A 155 29.53 -8.14 0.42
N GLU A 156 29.92 -9.30 0.93
CA GLU A 156 29.96 -10.55 0.15
C GLU A 156 28.55 -10.92 -0.33
N ARG A 157 27.55 -10.77 0.55
CA ARG A 157 26.15 -10.99 0.21
C ARG A 157 25.63 -9.95 -0.78
N LEU A 158 26.08 -8.70 -0.69
CA LEU A 158 25.72 -7.67 -1.67
C LEU A 158 26.18 -8.08 -3.07
N ILE A 159 27.46 -8.47 -3.20
CA ILE A 159 28.04 -8.90 -4.49
C ILE A 159 27.26 -10.08 -5.08
N GLU A 160 26.90 -11.08 -4.27
CA GLU A 160 26.11 -12.22 -4.71
C GLU A 160 24.73 -11.79 -5.24
N VAL A 161 24.00 -10.98 -4.46
CA VAL A 161 22.67 -10.49 -4.85
C VAL A 161 22.74 -9.65 -6.13
N LEU A 162 23.76 -8.80 -6.27
CA LEU A 162 23.98 -8.01 -7.48
C LEU A 162 24.19 -8.90 -8.70
N ARG A 163 25.03 -9.95 -8.59
CA ARG A 163 25.31 -10.88 -9.69
C ARG A 163 24.07 -11.67 -10.10
N GLU A 164 23.22 -12.08 -9.14
CA GLU A 164 21.96 -12.78 -9.42
C GLU A 164 20.91 -11.88 -10.07
N ASN A 165 20.94 -10.59 -9.77
CA ASN A 165 19.89 -9.63 -10.15
C ASN A 165 20.36 -8.56 -11.14
N SER A 166 21.47 -8.76 -11.85
CA SER A 166 22.08 -7.76 -12.74
C SER A 166 21.43 -7.64 -14.13
N LYS A 167 20.25 -8.23 -14.33
CA LYS A 167 19.56 -8.26 -15.63
C LYS A 167 18.11 -7.77 -15.52
N PRO A 168 17.59 -7.08 -16.55
CA PRO A 168 16.19 -6.71 -16.62
C PRO A 168 15.23 -7.89 -16.43
N ASN A 169 14.18 -7.66 -15.67
CA ASN A 169 13.04 -8.57 -15.51
C ASN A 169 11.74 -7.78 -15.27
N GLU A 170 10.62 -8.48 -15.10
CA GLU A 170 9.28 -7.86 -14.96
C GLU A 170 9.18 -6.86 -13.80
N ILE A 171 9.86 -7.11 -12.68
CA ILE A 171 9.79 -6.25 -11.47
C ILE A 171 10.96 -5.25 -11.39
N ASN A 172 11.99 -5.46 -12.19
CA ASN A 172 13.17 -4.61 -12.33
C ASN A 172 13.49 -4.42 -13.81
N PRO A 173 12.75 -3.56 -14.52
CA PRO A 173 12.98 -3.34 -15.95
C PRO A 173 14.23 -2.51 -16.24
N GLU A 174 14.56 -1.54 -15.38
CA GLU A 174 15.55 -0.49 -15.68
C GLU A 174 16.84 -0.63 -14.85
N GLY A 175 16.77 -1.21 -13.66
CA GLY A 175 17.90 -1.32 -12.77
C GLY A 175 17.53 -1.94 -11.43
N ILE A 176 18.42 -1.76 -10.46
CA ILE A 176 18.27 -2.24 -9.08
C ILE A 176 18.04 -1.08 -8.12
N PHE A 177 17.38 -1.36 -7.00
CA PHE A 177 17.20 -0.39 -5.92
C PHE A 177 17.68 -0.98 -4.60
N LEU A 178 18.68 -0.33 -4.00
CA LEU A 178 19.19 -0.59 -2.67
C LEU A 178 18.66 0.48 -1.73
N GLN A 179 18.31 0.12 -0.51
CA GLN A 179 17.78 1.05 0.49
C GLN A 179 18.37 0.72 1.86
N GLU A 180 18.53 1.72 2.71
CA GLU A 180 18.89 1.49 4.12
C GLU A 180 17.87 0.55 4.78
N TYR A 181 18.37 -0.35 5.64
CA TYR A 181 17.49 -1.10 6.51
C TYR A 181 17.02 -0.20 7.65
N VAL A 182 15.71 -0.06 7.77
CA VAL A 182 15.08 0.62 8.91
C VAL A 182 14.63 -0.45 9.89
N GLU A 183 15.27 -0.48 11.05
CA GLU A 183 14.78 -1.26 12.19
C GLU A 183 13.45 -0.67 12.66
N LYS A 184 12.46 -1.56 12.81
CA LYS A 184 11.09 -1.21 13.16
C LYS A 184 10.62 -2.15 14.28
N PRO A 185 9.68 -1.70 15.14
CA PRO A 185 9.29 -2.41 16.35
C PRO A 185 8.33 -3.60 16.08
N GLY A 186 8.65 -4.45 15.11
CA GLY A 186 7.83 -5.59 14.70
C GLY A 186 6.61 -5.26 13.84
N PHE A 187 6.35 -3.98 13.55
CA PHE A 187 5.26 -3.56 12.67
C PHE A 187 5.64 -2.37 11.81
N ASP A 188 4.89 -2.19 10.72
CA ASP A 188 4.80 -0.92 10.01
C ASP A 188 3.35 -0.42 10.02
N LEU A 189 3.16 0.83 9.63
CA LEU A 189 1.86 1.46 9.50
C LEU A 189 1.42 1.47 8.04
N ARG A 190 0.14 1.23 7.82
CA ARG A 190 -0.57 1.55 6.59
C ARG A 190 -1.60 2.62 6.90
N ILE A 191 -1.37 3.79 6.34
CA ILE A 191 -2.15 5.01 6.58
C ILE A 191 -2.93 5.32 5.31
N VAL A 192 -4.25 5.25 5.38
CA VAL A 192 -5.12 5.59 4.24
C VAL A 192 -5.41 7.07 4.29
N ALA A 193 -4.96 7.80 3.26
CA ALA A 193 -5.22 9.22 3.09
C ALA A 193 -6.15 9.44 1.90
N PHE A 194 -6.96 10.49 1.95
CA PHE A 194 -7.84 10.89 0.86
C PHE A 194 -7.69 12.38 0.56
N LYS A 195 -8.04 12.73 -0.67
CA LYS A 195 -8.20 14.10 -1.14
C LYS A 195 -9.58 14.23 -1.75
N GLU A 196 -10.29 15.24 -1.32
CA GLU A 196 -11.58 15.69 -1.84
C GLU A 196 -11.42 17.12 -2.36
N LYS A 197 -12.45 17.67 -3.00
CA LYS A 197 -12.31 18.92 -3.76
C LYS A 197 -11.72 20.08 -2.96
N HIS A 198 -12.12 20.20 -1.69
CA HIS A 198 -11.78 21.32 -0.82
C HIS A 198 -10.97 20.91 0.41
N GLY A 199 -10.44 19.69 0.43
CA GLY A 199 -9.77 19.18 1.61
C GLY A 199 -9.00 17.89 1.38
N MET A 200 -8.23 17.52 2.40
CA MET A 200 -7.59 16.23 2.47
C MET A 200 -7.52 15.76 3.92
N GLY A 201 -7.41 14.46 4.13
CA GLY A 201 -7.42 13.91 5.47
C GLY A 201 -6.85 12.50 5.53
N ILE A 202 -6.57 12.06 6.75
CA ILE A 202 -6.30 10.66 7.06
C ILE A 202 -7.63 9.99 7.37
N LEU A 203 -7.97 8.95 6.61
CA LEU A 203 -9.19 8.17 6.80
C LEU A 203 -9.05 7.19 7.96
N CYS A 204 -7.99 6.38 7.94
CA CYS A 204 -7.75 5.35 8.94
C CYS A 204 -6.30 4.84 8.88
N CYS A 205 -5.86 4.16 9.94
CA CYS A 205 -4.54 3.56 10.02
C CYS A 205 -4.61 2.16 10.62
N ILE A 206 -3.84 1.23 10.05
CA ILE A 206 -3.54 -0.06 10.67
C ILE A 206 -2.04 -0.21 10.86
N ALA A 207 -1.63 -0.78 11.99
CA ALA A 207 -0.34 -1.44 12.11
C ALA A 207 -0.45 -2.84 11.49
N ARG A 208 0.55 -3.23 10.71
CA ARG A 208 0.67 -4.61 10.20
C ARG A 208 1.83 -5.26 10.94
N VAL A 209 1.51 -6.21 11.81
CA VAL A 209 2.48 -6.76 12.77
C VAL A 209 3.04 -8.08 12.24
N SER A 210 4.36 -8.20 12.13
CA SER A 210 4.97 -9.48 11.75
C SER A 210 4.96 -10.45 12.94
N ARG A 211 4.95 -11.75 12.65
CA ARG A 211 4.80 -12.79 13.68
C ARG A 211 6.11 -13.15 14.38
N LYS A 212 7.23 -12.85 13.72
CA LYS A 212 8.56 -13.32 14.13
C LYS A 212 9.59 -12.20 13.92
N PRO A 213 10.60 -12.10 14.79
CA PRO A 213 11.68 -11.12 14.65
C PRO A 213 12.46 -11.23 13.35
N GLU A 214 12.68 -12.46 12.85
CA GLU A 214 13.47 -12.69 11.64
C GLU A 214 12.73 -12.27 10.36
N GLU A 215 11.41 -12.19 10.41
CA GLU A 215 10.58 -11.73 9.31
C GLU A 215 10.39 -10.21 9.42
N PHE A 216 11.28 -9.48 8.75
CA PHE A 216 11.23 -8.02 8.68
C PHE A 216 10.12 -7.50 7.76
N ARG A 217 9.45 -8.34 6.95
CA ARG A 217 8.31 -7.94 6.14
C ARG A 217 7.02 -8.11 6.93
N THR A 218 6.17 -7.10 6.86
CA THR A 218 4.98 -6.95 7.71
C THR A 218 3.68 -7.06 6.92
N ASN A 219 3.75 -7.39 5.62
CA ASN A 219 2.60 -7.45 4.74
C ASN A 219 1.53 -8.44 5.26
N THR A 220 0.26 -8.03 5.24
CA THR A 220 -0.88 -8.88 5.64
C THR A 220 -0.99 -10.15 4.79
N HIS A 221 -0.61 -10.08 3.50
CA HIS A 221 -0.52 -11.26 2.62
C HIS A 221 0.47 -12.33 3.13
N LEU A 222 1.52 -11.92 3.85
CA LEU A 222 2.49 -12.82 4.51
C LEU A 222 2.02 -13.27 5.91
N GLY A 223 0.78 -12.95 6.28
CA GLY A 223 0.20 -13.29 7.59
C GLY A 223 0.39 -12.23 8.66
N GLY A 224 0.83 -11.02 8.30
CA GLY A 224 0.91 -9.89 9.23
C GLY A 224 -0.46 -9.58 9.84
N LEU A 225 -0.52 -9.46 11.17
CA LEU A 225 -1.75 -9.23 11.92
C LEU A 225 -2.12 -7.74 11.83
N PRO A 226 -3.32 -7.38 11.32
CA PRO A 226 -3.77 -6.00 11.26
C PRO A 226 -4.32 -5.54 12.61
N VAL A 227 -3.74 -4.46 13.15
CA VAL A 227 -4.16 -3.82 14.40
C VAL A 227 -4.59 -2.38 14.10
N GLY A 228 -5.81 -2.01 14.50
CA GLY A 228 -6.30 -0.65 14.30
C GLY A 228 -5.55 0.36 15.16
N VAL A 229 -5.11 1.47 14.56
CA VAL A 229 -4.38 2.55 15.22
C VAL A 229 -5.14 3.86 15.10
N GLU A 230 -5.35 4.55 16.21
CA GLU A 230 -5.92 5.90 16.25
C GLU A 230 -4.82 6.91 15.93
N LEU A 231 -4.48 7.08 14.65
CA LEU A 231 -3.33 7.91 14.26
C LEU A 231 -3.47 9.38 14.72
N LYS A 232 -4.71 9.87 14.87
CA LYS A 232 -5.03 11.21 15.39
C LYS A 232 -4.44 11.51 16.77
N ASP A 233 -4.13 10.47 17.55
CA ASP A 233 -3.52 10.61 18.88
C ASP A 233 -2.02 10.96 18.78
N TYR A 234 -1.44 10.94 17.57
CA TYR A 234 -0.03 11.25 17.27
C TYR A 234 0.05 12.38 16.21
N PRO A 235 -0.10 13.67 16.60
CA PRO A 235 -0.16 14.78 15.66
C PRO A 235 1.04 14.87 14.70
N GLU A 236 2.26 14.59 15.18
CA GLU A 236 3.46 14.59 14.32
C GLU A 236 3.39 13.53 13.21
N HIS A 237 2.80 12.37 13.50
CA HIS A 237 2.64 11.30 12.49
C HIS A 237 1.55 11.65 11.49
N VAL A 238 0.47 12.28 11.96
CA VAL A 238 -0.59 12.81 11.10
C VAL A 238 -0.02 13.86 10.14
N ASP A 239 0.75 14.82 10.66
CA ASP A 239 1.38 15.88 9.86
C ASP A 239 2.33 15.31 8.80
N GLU A 240 3.21 14.37 9.18
CA GLU A 240 4.14 13.73 8.24
C GLU A 240 3.39 12.95 7.14
N ALA A 241 2.38 12.17 7.53
CA ALA A 241 1.57 11.39 6.59
C ALA A 241 0.72 12.27 5.68
N LEU A 242 0.12 13.35 6.19
CA LEU A 242 -0.65 14.30 5.40
C LEU A 242 0.25 15.04 4.40
N LYS A 243 1.41 15.54 4.82
CA LYS A 243 2.35 16.19 3.90
C LYS A 243 2.80 15.24 2.78
N ALA A 244 3.13 13.99 3.12
CA ALA A 244 3.48 12.99 2.12
C ALA A 244 2.33 12.72 1.14
N ALA A 245 1.10 12.59 1.65
CA ALA A 245 -0.10 12.42 0.82
C ALA A 245 -0.37 13.64 -0.08
N GLU A 246 -0.13 14.85 0.43
CA GLU A 246 -0.33 16.12 -0.29
C GLU A 246 0.63 16.22 -1.47
N ILE A 247 1.91 15.89 -1.26
CA ILE A 247 2.93 15.87 -2.31
C ILE A 247 2.56 14.88 -3.43
N ILE A 248 2.03 13.72 -3.08
CA ILE A 248 1.63 12.68 -4.04
C ILE A 248 0.38 13.09 -4.82
N MET A 249 -0.61 13.69 -4.16
CA MET A 249 -1.91 14.06 -4.75
C MET A 249 -2.02 15.55 -5.09
N GLN A 250 -0.90 16.28 -5.19
CA GLN A 250 -0.84 17.75 -5.19
C GLN A 250 -1.80 18.43 -6.19
N GLU A 251 -1.77 18.00 -7.45
CA GLU A 251 -2.57 18.60 -8.53
C GLU A 251 -3.95 17.95 -8.71
N GLU A 252 -4.26 16.94 -7.89
CA GLU A 252 -5.49 16.18 -8.02
C GLU A 252 -6.65 16.83 -7.28
N LYS A 253 -7.86 16.72 -7.84
CA LYS A 253 -9.10 17.10 -7.14
C LYS A 253 -9.60 16.00 -6.21
N TYR A 254 -9.45 14.76 -6.63
CA TYR A 254 -9.97 13.58 -5.93
C TYR A 254 -8.89 12.51 -5.88
N GLY A 255 -8.76 11.84 -4.74
CA GLY A 255 -7.78 10.78 -4.59
C GLY A 255 -7.94 10.00 -3.30
N ILE A 256 -7.47 8.77 -3.31
CA ILE A 256 -7.35 7.94 -2.12
C ILE A 256 -6.18 6.99 -2.28
N ILE A 257 -5.25 7.04 -1.33
CA ILE A 257 -4.01 6.26 -1.35
C ILE A 257 -3.74 5.65 0.02
N ALA A 258 -2.96 4.58 0.05
CA ALA A 258 -2.40 4.03 1.27
C ALA A 258 -0.90 4.27 1.30
N LEU A 259 -0.44 5.05 2.28
CA LEU A 259 0.97 5.22 2.61
C LEU A 259 1.40 4.07 3.50
N ASP A 260 2.46 3.37 3.10
CA ASP A 260 3.17 2.48 4.01
C ASP A 260 4.30 3.30 4.67
N ALA A 261 4.44 3.18 5.99
CA ALA A 261 5.36 3.97 6.79
C ALA A 261 5.94 3.16 7.97
N MET A 262 7.20 3.40 8.32
CA MET A 262 7.91 2.67 9.36
C MET A 262 8.10 3.58 10.59
N PRO A 263 7.58 3.22 11.76
CA PRO A 263 7.91 3.90 12.99
C PRO A 263 9.32 3.54 13.42
N GLN A 264 10.14 4.55 13.71
CA GLN A 264 11.49 4.41 14.22
C GLN A 264 11.49 4.69 15.71
N ILE A 265 12.03 3.74 16.46
CA ILE A 265 12.09 3.79 17.92
C ILE A 265 13.53 3.52 18.34
N GLU A 266 14.03 4.33 19.26
CA GLU A 266 15.39 4.17 19.79
C GLU A 266 15.34 3.41 21.13
N ASN A 267 16.17 2.37 21.27
CA ASN A 267 16.46 1.70 22.54
C ASN A 267 15.26 1.06 23.28
N ILE A 268 14.26 0.52 22.57
CA ILE A 268 13.12 -0.19 23.20
C ILE A 268 13.10 -1.66 22.78
N ASP A 269 13.06 -2.57 23.75
CA ASP A 269 12.77 -3.98 23.51
C ASP A 269 11.27 -4.15 23.19
N TYR A 270 10.98 -4.56 21.95
CA TYR A 270 9.64 -4.83 21.44
C TYR A 270 9.32 -6.32 21.29
N ASN A 271 10.05 -7.22 21.96
CA ASN A 271 9.77 -8.67 21.93
C ASN A 271 8.33 -9.01 22.35
N ILE A 272 7.75 -8.20 23.24
CA ILE A 272 6.35 -8.32 23.66
C ILE A 272 5.36 -8.21 22.48
N VAL A 273 5.69 -7.44 21.44
CA VAL A 273 4.87 -7.32 20.21
C VAL A 273 4.73 -8.69 19.54
N TYR A 274 5.83 -9.43 19.39
CA TYR A 274 5.81 -10.76 18.78
C TYR A 274 5.07 -11.78 19.63
N LYS A 275 5.27 -11.74 20.96
CA LYS A 275 4.57 -12.63 21.88
C LYS A 275 3.04 -12.48 21.73
N LEU A 276 2.53 -11.25 21.89
CA LEU A 276 1.11 -10.97 21.82
C LEU A 276 0.54 -11.26 20.42
N THR A 277 1.32 -11.00 19.36
CA THR A 277 0.92 -11.33 17.98
C THR A 277 0.74 -12.83 17.78
N ASN A 278 1.64 -13.65 18.35
CA ASN A 278 1.53 -15.12 18.26
C ASN A 278 0.34 -15.68 19.05
N GLU A 279 -0.02 -15.06 20.17
CA GLU A 279 -1.24 -15.41 20.92
C GLU A 279 -2.52 -15.13 20.09
N CYS A 280 -2.50 -14.10 19.23
CA CYS A 280 -3.61 -13.80 18.30
C CYS A 280 -3.55 -14.58 16.98
N ALA A 281 -2.42 -15.18 16.62
CA ALA A 281 -2.15 -15.68 15.28
C ALA A 281 -3.16 -16.76 14.83
N LYS A 282 -3.53 -17.67 15.74
CA LYS A 282 -4.47 -18.75 15.44
C LYS A 282 -5.84 -18.21 15.01
N MET A 283 -6.41 -17.27 15.77
CA MET A 283 -7.70 -16.66 15.46
C MET A 283 -7.67 -15.92 14.12
N TYR A 284 -6.59 -15.20 13.84
CA TYR A 284 -6.45 -14.49 12.57
C TYR A 284 -6.24 -15.46 11.38
N ASP A 285 -5.53 -16.57 11.57
CA ASP A 285 -5.40 -17.61 10.54
C ASP A 285 -6.73 -18.32 10.25
N GLU A 286 -7.57 -18.52 11.27
CA GLU A 286 -8.94 -19.02 11.07
C GLU A 286 -9.77 -18.07 10.22
N ILE A 287 -9.66 -16.75 10.42
CA ILE A 287 -10.32 -15.75 9.55
C ILE A 287 -9.79 -15.83 8.12
N ARG A 288 -8.47 -15.87 7.93
CA ARG A 288 -7.85 -15.98 6.60
C ARG A 288 -8.28 -17.25 5.87
N LYS A 289 -8.34 -18.38 6.59
CA LYS A 289 -8.81 -19.66 6.07
C LYS A 289 -10.28 -19.57 5.68
N PHE A 290 -11.14 -19.01 6.54
CA PHE A 290 -12.55 -18.81 6.25
C PHE A 290 -12.76 -17.98 4.97
N VAL A 291 -12.01 -16.88 4.80
CA VAL A 291 -12.07 -16.06 3.58
C VAL A 291 -11.63 -16.85 2.34
N ASP A 292 -10.55 -17.64 2.43
CA ASP A 292 -10.08 -18.46 1.30
C ASP A 292 -11.08 -19.56 0.91
N GLU A 293 -11.69 -20.24 1.90
CA GLU A 293 -12.70 -21.27 1.69
C GLU A 293 -13.98 -20.71 1.03
N ASN A 294 -14.29 -19.44 1.29
CA ASN A 294 -15.48 -18.77 0.76
C ASN A 294 -15.20 -17.90 -0.49
N LYS A 295 -13.98 -17.88 -1.03
CA LYS A 295 -13.58 -16.96 -2.13
C LYS A 295 -14.38 -17.13 -3.43
N PHE A 296 -15.01 -18.28 -3.64
CA PHE A 296 -15.85 -18.57 -4.81
C PHE A 296 -17.34 -18.32 -4.56
N ARG A 297 -17.73 -17.98 -3.34
CA ARG A 297 -19.11 -17.64 -2.96
C ARG A 297 -19.31 -16.13 -3.00
N ARG A 298 -20.56 -15.68 -3.09
CA ARG A 298 -20.89 -14.25 -3.12
C ARG A 298 -20.50 -13.63 -1.77
N TYR A 299 -19.68 -12.58 -1.81
CA TYR A 299 -19.15 -11.91 -0.61
C TYR A 299 -20.25 -11.55 0.41
N ILE A 300 -21.40 -11.05 -0.05
CA ILE A 300 -22.54 -10.68 0.81
C ILE A 300 -23.09 -11.83 1.67
N GLU A 301 -22.93 -13.09 1.24
CA GLU A 301 -23.46 -14.26 1.95
C GLU A 301 -22.67 -14.60 3.21
N TRP A 302 -21.40 -14.19 3.28
CA TRP A 302 -20.48 -14.61 4.35
C TRP A 302 -19.73 -13.45 5.01
N LYS A 303 -19.84 -12.23 4.46
CA LYS A 303 -19.25 -10.99 5.00
C LYS A 303 -19.53 -10.81 6.51
N ASN A 304 -20.77 -10.97 6.93
CA ASN A 304 -21.16 -10.76 8.34
C ASN A 304 -20.52 -11.79 9.28
N GLU A 305 -20.29 -13.02 8.83
CA GLU A 305 -19.62 -14.05 9.62
C GLU A 305 -18.13 -13.72 9.79
N MET A 306 -17.46 -13.31 8.71
CA MET A 306 -16.08 -12.81 8.77
C MET A 306 -15.95 -11.61 9.73
N GLU A 307 -16.88 -10.65 9.67
CA GLU A 307 -16.92 -9.50 10.57
C GLU A 307 -17.06 -9.92 12.04
N LEU A 308 -17.93 -10.89 12.33
CA LEU A 308 -18.09 -11.44 13.69
C LEU A 308 -16.81 -12.15 14.17
N MET A 309 -16.12 -12.89 13.31
CA MET A 309 -14.83 -13.50 13.65
C MET A 309 -13.77 -12.44 13.98
N PHE A 310 -13.73 -11.34 13.22
CA PHE A 310 -12.83 -10.22 13.49
C PHE A 310 -13.19 -9.47 14.78
N GLN A 311 -14.48 -9.32 15.10
CA GLN A 311 -14.92 -8.76 16.38
C GLN A 311 -14.42 -9.62 17.56
N LYS A 312 -14.54 -10.95 17.46
CA LYS A 312 -13.99 -11.87 18.46
C LYS A 312 -12.48 -11.71 18.62
N LEU A 313 -11.74 -11.60 17.51
CA LEU A 313 -10.29 -11.33 17.54
C LEU A 313 -9.99 -10.01 18.28
N LYS A 314 -10.74 -8.94 17.99
CA LYS A 314 -10.53 -7.62 18.62
C LYS A 314 -10.86 -7.59 20.11
N MET A 315 -11.75 -8.48 20.57
CA MET A 315 -12.10 -8.63 21.98
C MET A 315 -11.13 -9.55 22.75
N HIS A 316 -10.22 -10.24 22.06
CA HIS A 316 -9.23 -11.09 22.70
C HIS A 316 -8.25 -10.25 23.55
N GLU A 317 -7.93 -10.70 24.75
CA GLU A 317 -7.08 -9.96 25.70
C GLU A 317 -5.72 -9.60 25.09
N SER A 318 -5.07 -10.53 24.40
CA SER A 318 -3.78 -10.29 23.73
C SER A 318 -3.88 -9.29 22.59
N TYR A 319 -5.02 -9.18 21.91
CA TYR A 319 -5.21 -8.18 20.84
C TYR A 319 -5.33 -6.78 21.45
N ILE A 320 -6.08 -6.64 22.54
CA ILE A 320 -6.21 -5.38 23.29
C ILE A 320 -4.85 -4.97 23.85
N ALA A 321 -4.13 -5.90 24.47
CA ALA A 321 -2.79 -5.66 24.99
C ALA A 321 -1.81 -5.25 23.87
N LEU A 322 -1.86 -5.93 22.72
CA LEU A 322 -1.01 -5.61 21.56
C LEU A 322 -1.30 -4.20 21.04
N ARG A 323 -2.58 -3.83 20.92
CA ARG A 323 -2.98 -2.48 20.54
C ARG A 323 -2.41 -1.43 21.49
N ASN A 324 -2.48 -1.65 22.79
CA ASN A 324 -1.93 -0.72 23.80
C ASN A 324 -0.41 -0.61 23.71
N VAL A 325 0.29 -1.73 23.51
CA VAL A 325 1.76 -1.74 23.30
C VAL A 325 2.13 -0.95 22.05
N ILE A 326 1.43 -1.17 20.93
CA ILE A 326 1.65 -0.42 19.68
C ILE A 326 1.44 1.07 19.91
N SER A 327 0.36 1.46 20.61
CA SER A 327 0.11 2.86 20.92
C SER A 327 1.26 3.50 21.70
N ASN A 328 1.71 2.88 22.79
CA ASN A 328 2.82 3.40 23.60
C ASN A 328 4.14 3.50 22.81
N LEU A 329 4.37 2.55 21.90
CA LEU A 329 5.54 2.56 21.02
C LEU A 329 5.48 3.74 20.04
N LEU A 330 4.29 4.08 19.53
CA LEU A 330 4.11 5.19 18.60
C LEU A 330 4.37 6.56 19.24
N GLU A 331 4.02 6.75 20.51
CA GLU A 331 4.24 8.01 21.25
C GLU A 331 5.70 8.50 21.21
N ASN A 332 6.65 7.56 21.20
CA ASN A 332 8.09 7.84 21.24
C ASN A 332 8.79 7.56 19.90
N SER A 333 8.02 7.49 18.81
CA SER A 333 8.54 7.11 17.50
C SER A 333 8.53 8.26 16.50
N LYS A 334 9.47 8.22 15.55
CA LYS A 334 9.45 9.06 14.35
C LYS A 334 8.96 8.25 13.17
N LEU A 335 8.08 8.83 12.36
CA LEU A 335 7.53 8.14 11.19
C LEU A 335 8.42 8.36 9.97
N ARG A 336 8.74 7.29 9.22
CA ARG A 336 9.35 7.37 7.88
C ARG A 336 8.43 6.76 6.83
N VAL A 337 7.87 7.59 5.96
CA VAL A 337 7.10 7.11 4.79
C VAL A 337 8.07 6.50 3.79
N HIS A 338 7.69 5.39 3.15
CA HIS A 338 8.59 4.72 2.20
C HIS A 338 7.91 4.12 0.98
N GLU A 339 6.58 4.05 0.95
CA GLU A 339 5.83 3.59 -0.22
C GLU A 339 4.42 4.19 -0.21
N ALA A 340 3.84 4.37 -1.40
CA ALA A 340 2.45 4.74 -1.57
C ALA A 340 1.77 3.74 -2.51
N ASN A 341 0.49 3.46 -2.25
CA ASN A 341 -0.29 2.47 -2.99
C ASN A 341 -1.67 3.03 -3.33
N SER A 342 -2.02 3.05 -4.61
CA SER A 342 -3.36 3.40 -5.11
C SER A 342 -4.39 2.29 -4.83
N ARG A 343 -3.92 1.03 -4.81
CA ARG A 343 -4.72 -0.15 -4.44
C ARG A 343 -4.22 -0.76 -3.12
N PHE A 344 -5.14 -0.91 -2.18
CA PHE A 344 -4.91 -1.50 -0.87
C PHE A 344 -6.13 -2.35 -0.47
N ASP A 345 -5.88 -3.35 0.37
CA ASP A 345 -6.91 -4.18 0.99
C ASP A 345 -7.68 -3.39 2.04
N TYR A 346 -9.00 -3.51 2.04
CA TYR A 346 -9.82 -2.92 3.08
C TYR A 346 -11.01 -3.77 3.52
N ALA A 347 -11.63 -4.56 2.66
CA ALA A 347 -12.82 -5.32 3.00
C ALA A 347 -12.56 -6.36 4.10
N MET A 348 -11.39 -7.00 4.10
CA MET A 348 -10.99 -7.94 5.16
C MET A 348 -10.25 -7.23 6.29
N ASN A 349 -9.12 -6.56 6.05
CA ASN A 349 -8.26 -6.15 7.17
C ASN A 349 -8.54 -4.72 7.63
N THR A 350 -8.35 -3.72 6.75
CA THR A 350 -8.42 -2.30 7.16
C THR A 350 -9.76 -1.95 7.80
N ARG A 351 -10.87 -2.35 7.19
CA ARG A 351 -12.22 -2.07 7.70
C ARG A 351 -12.50 -2.76 9.03
N ASN A 352 -12.16 -4.03 9.17
CA ASN A 352 -12.46 -4.77 10.38
C ASN A 352 -11.54 -4.38 11.55
N ALA A 353 -10.27 -4.09 11.28
CA ALA A 353 -9.33 -3.62 12.29
C ALA A 353 -9.71 -2.23 12.82
N THR A 354 -10.04 -1.28 11.93
CA THR A 354 -10.29 0.13 12.29
C THR A 354 -11.75 0.45 12.58
N GLY A 355 -12.69 -0.33 12.04
CA GLY A 355 -14.12 0.01 12.02
C GLY A 355 -14.51 1.03 10.94
N ILE A 356 -13.56 1.55 10.17
CA ILE A 356 -13.78 2.56 9.13
C ILE A 356 -13.77 1.88 7.76
N ASN A 357 -14.78 2.13 6.93
CA ASN A 357 -14.90 1.50 5.61
C ASN A 357 -14.43 2.44 4.48
N PRO A 358 -13.27 2.19 3.83
CA PRO A 358 -12.80 2.98 2.70
C PRO A 358 -13.73 3.00 1.49
N ALA A 359 -14.62 2.02 1.32
CA ALA A 359 -15.63 2.05 0.27
C ALA A 359 -16.59 3.24 0.42
N GLU A 360 -16.88 3.70 1.64
CA GLU A 360 -17.70 4.90 1.87
C GLU A 360 -17.03 6.13 1.26
N LYS A 361 -15.73 6.29 1.49
CA LYS A 361 -14.99 7.44 0.97
C LYS A 361 -14.88 7.40 -0.55
N TYR A 362 -14.72 6.23 -1.18
CA TYR A 362 -14.82 6.11 -2.64
C TYR A 362 -16.20 6.57 -3.16
N VAL A 363 -17.28 6.22 -2.46
CA VAL A 363 -18.65 6.65 -2.82
C VAL A 363 -18.84 8.15 -2.62
N ASP A 364 -18.33 8.72 -1.53
CA ASP A 364 -18.39 10.17 -1.27
C ASP A 364 -17.67 10.95 -2.37
N LEU A 365 -16.46 10.53 -2.75
CA LEU A 365 -15.70 11.14 -3.86
C LEU A 365 -16.44 11.05 -5.20
N CYS A 366 -17.16 9.94 -5.45
CA CYS A 366 -17.99 9.82 -6.65
C CYS A 366 -19.16 10.79 -6.64
N PHE A 367 -19.85 10.98 -5.50
CA PHE A 367 -20.94 11.95 -5.40
C PHE A 367 -20.45 13.37 -5.67
N GLU A 368 -19.36 13.79 -5.02
CA GLU A 368 -18.77 15.11 -5.26
C GLU A 368 -18.40 15.31 -6.74
N ALA A 369 -17.75 14.33 -7.36
CA ALA A 369 -17.37 14.40 -8.77
C ALA A 369 -18.57 14.45 -9.73
N LEU A 370 -19.68 13.80 -9.38
CA LEU A 370 -20.91 13.80 -10.18
C LEU A 370 -21.70 15.11 -10.05
N GLU A 371 -21.65 15.80 -8.91
CA GLU A 371 -22.29 17.11 -8.74
C GLU A 371 -21.65 18.21 -9.61
N GLU A 372 -20.40 18.03 -10.05
CA GLU A 372 -19.71 18.95 -10.96
C GLU A 372 -19.99 18.70 -12.45
N SER A 373 -20.58 17.55 -12.78
CA SER A 373 -20.72 17.02 -14.14
C SER A 373 -22.08 17.32 -14.75
#